data_AF-A0AA86RGR7-F1
#
_entry.id   AF-A0AA86RGR7-F1
#
_cell.length_a   1.000
_cell.length_b   1.000
_cell.length_c   1.000
_cell.angle_alpha   90.00
_cell.angle_beta   90.00
_cell.angle_gamma   90.00
#
_symmetry.space_group_name_H-M   'P 1'
#
loop_
_entity.id
_entity.type
_entity.pdbx_description
1 polymer ?
#
loop_
_entity_poly.entity_id
_entity_poly.type
_entity_poly.pdbx_seq_one_letter_code
_entity_poly.pdbx_strand_id
1 'polypeptide(L)'
;MPTMNESIYETHTQLFTPQFYNNIKTLTEVRKMQKYGGHSRLTKSEFDKYLMILFTMMISGKERGSVQDNWSELVKDVNVLQWQCKKQKTLTMIYTKSKFVKQPCQMQEFVSSRGIPREQPEIVRYYNNNYKGVDYVDQLTKNIKFPGRCTRWTTRMFIYFMQVILVNGFSLMKLLHPEYKEIKITDYVESIIDQMKINLTKYEIKATPRKIEGCNQPVVSPIKGPVIEAYKHYHVYTKVSAQCVGCKQCNSRYVCSCKGYHLCPECYKTHISEQNDIRGYTHIYKK
;
A
#
# COMPACT_ATOMS: atom_id res chain seq x y z
N MET A 1 -8.23 -12.34 29.10
CA MET A 1 -8.10 -11.55 27.86
C MET A 1 -9.51 -11.37 27.31
N PRO A 2 -10.04 -10.14 27.17
CA PRO A 2 -11.33 -9.95 26.53
C PRO A 2 -11.19 -10.39 25.08
N THR A 3 -12.10 -11.26 24.62
CA THR A 3 -12.24 -11.63 23.23
C THR A 3 -12.48 -10.35 22.41
N MET A 4 -11.63 -10.10 21.42
CA MET A 4 -11.68 -8.92 20.52
C MET A 4 -13.01 -8.74 19.76
N ASN A 5 -13.96 -9.66 19.93
CA ASN A 5 -15.25 -9.67 19.23
C ASN A 5 -16.36 -8.87 19.92
N GLU A 6 -16.14 -8.24 21.08
CA GLU A 6 -17.22 -7.51 21.79
C GLU A 6 -16.99 -6.00 21.96
N SER A 7 -15.76 -5.49 21.80
CA SER A 7 -15.45 -4.08 22.14
C SER A 7 -16.02 -3.03 21.17
N ILE A 8 -16.22 -3.38 19.90
CA ILE A 8 -16.83 -2.47 18.92
C ILE A 8 -18.35 -2.33 19.19
N TYR A 9 -18.94 -3.38 19.76
CA TYR A 9 -20.37 -3.48 20.06
C TYR A 9 -20.74 -2.83 21.39
N GLU A 10 -19.98 -1.89 21.95
CA GLU A 10 -20.38 -1.17 23.16
C GLU A 10 -20.51 0.34 22.96
N THR A 11 -19.99 0.87 21.84
CA THR A 11 -19.95 2.29 21.57
C THR A 11 -20.91 2.67 20.43
N HIS A 12 -21.45 3.89 20.46
CA HIS A 12 -22.25 4.50 19.39
C HIS A 12 -21.41 4.74 18.11
N THR A 13 -20.92 3.65 17.52
CA THR A 13 -20.00 3.64 16.38
C THR A 13 -20.78 3.80 15.08
N GLN A 14 -20.19 4.41 14.07
CA GLN A 14 -20.83 4.58 12.77
C GLN A 14 -20.09 3.83 11.70
N LEU A 15 -20.86 3.15 10.85
CA LEU A 15 -20.35 2.35 9.76
C LEU A 15 -20.57 3.09 8.45
N PHE A 16 -19.47 3.34 7.76
CA PHE A 16 -19.46 3.95 6.43
C PHE A 16 -19.04 2.87 5.44
N THR A 17 -20.00 2.36 4.69
CA THR A 17 -19.77 1.27 3.75
C THR A 17 -19.71 1.81 2.33
N PRO A 18 -18.83 1.31 1.46
CA PRO A 18 -18.98 1.53 0.04
C PRO A 18 -20.16 0.73 -0.49
N GLN A 19 -20.57 1.08 -1.70
CA GLN A 19 -21.74 0.52 -2.39
C GLN A 19 -21.85 -1.01 -2.32
N PHE A 20 -20.74 -1.71 -2.56
CA PHE A 20 -20.68 -3.17 -2.66
C PHE A 20 -21.23 -3.91 -1.43
N TYR A 21 -21.12 -3.33 -0.24
CA TYR A 21 -21.56 -3.97 1.01
C TYR A 21 -22.99 -3.60 1.41
N ASN A 22 -23.72 -2.91 0.52
CA ASN A 22 -25.04 -2.39 0.85
C ASN A 22 -26.16 -3.32 0.47
N ASN A 23 -26.90 -3.72 1.49
CA ASN A 23 -28.26 -4.18 1.35
C ASN A 23 -29.07 -3.54 2.48
N ILE A 24 -30.31 -3.13 2.21
CA ILE A 24 -31.24 -2.64 3.24
C ILE A 24 -31.33 -3.64 4.38
N LYS A 25 -31.37 -4.94 4.08
CA LYS A 25 -31.35 -6.01 5.07
C LYS A 25 -30.15 -5.89 5.98
N THR A 26 -28.94 -5.76 5.42
CA THR A 26 -27.71 -5.57 6.20
C THR A 26 -27.79 -4.32 7.08
N LEU A 27 -28.24 -3.18 6.56
CA LEU A 27 -28.38 -1.95 7.35
C LEU A 27 -29.43 -2.07 8.47
N THR A 28 -30.53 -2.79 8.19
CA THR A 28 -31.60 -3.05 9.15
C THR A 28 -31.11 -3.98 10.26
N GLU A 29 -30.39 -5.05 9.92
CA GLU A 29 -29.79 -5.97 10.89
C GLU A 29 -28.69 -5.30 11.72
N VAL A 30 -27.80 -4.53 11.09
CA VAL A 30 -26.78 -3.71 11.77
C VAL A 30 -27.42 -2.71 12.74
N ARG A 31 -28.59 -2.16 12.40
CA ARG A 31 -29.35 -1.29 13.28
C ARG A 31 -30.07 -2.06 14.40
N LYS A 32 -30.62 -3.26 14.14
CA LYS A 32 -31.20 -4.14 15.17
C LYS A 32 -30.18 -4.57 16.21
N MET A 33 -28.91 -4.66 15.83
CA MET A 33 -27.77 -4.80 16.76
C MET A 33 -27.53 -3.53 17.64
N GLN A 34 -28.44 -2.56 17.57
CA GLN A 34 -28.68 -1.41 18.44
C GLN A 34 -27.55 -0.38 18.63
N LYS A 35 -26.42 -0.50 17.93
CA LYS A 35 -25.23 0.33 18.25
C LYS A 35 -24.61 1.08 17.08
N TYR A 36 -25.18 0.97 15.88
CA TYR A 36 -24.56 1.51 14.68
C TYR A 36 -25.44 2.44 13.85
N GLY A 37 -24.87 3.59 13.49
CA GLY A 37 -25.39 4.44 12.42
C GLY A 37 -24.74 4.06 11.09
N GLY A 38 -25.51 3.49 10.15
CA GLY A 38 -25.03 3.12 8.82
C GLY A 38 -25.24 4.24 7.82
N HIS A 39 -24.21 4.60 7.05
CA HIS A 39 -24.29 5.59 5.97
C HIS A 39 -23.74 4.99 4.70
N SER A 40 -24.49 5.07 3.60
CA SER A 40 -24.00 4.55 2.35
C SER A 40 -24.63 5.09 1.08
N ARG A 41 -23.93 4.89 -0.05
CA ARG A 41 -24.34 5.25 -1.41
C ARG A 41 -25.00 4.07 -2.12
N LEU A 42 -26.07 4.33 -2.87
CA LEU A 42 -26.76 3.33 -3.72
C LEU A 42 -26.62 3.61 -5.21
N THR A 43 -26.74 2.55 -6.01
CA THR A 43 -27.02 2.66 -7.46
C THR A 43 -28.39 2.08 -7.84
N LYS A 44 -28.83 2.41 -9.07
CA LYS A 44 -30.10 1.98 -9.67
C LYS A 44 -30.33 0.47 -9.65
N SER A 45 -29.28 -0.34 -9.74
CA SER A 45 -29.37 -1.80 -9.85
C SER A 45 -29.56 -2.51 -8.51
N GLU A 46 -29.38 -1.82 -7.38
CA GLU A 46 -29.41 -2.39 -6.03
C GLU A 46 -30.69 -2.04 -5.26
N PHE A 47 -31.66 -1.42 -5.95
CA PHE A 47 -32.97 -1.18 -5.38
C PHE A 47 -33.75 -2.49 -5.34
N ASP A 48 -33.97 -3.02 -4.13
CA ASP A 48 -35.05 -3.99 -3.92
C ASP A 48 -36.37 -3.42 -4.49
N LYS A 49 -37.29 -4.29 -4.92
CA LYS A 49 -38.63 -3.92 -5.42
C LYS A 49 -39.32 -2.84 -4.58
N TYR A 50 -39.07 -2.82 -3.26
CA TYR A 50 -39.59 -1.83 -2.31
C TYR A 50 -38.99 -0.42 -2.46
N LEU A 51 -37.69 -0.31 -2.74
CA LEU A 51 -37.08 0.99 -3.01
C LEU A 51 -37.35 1.47 -4.44
N MET A 52 -37.65 0.58 -5.39
CA MET A 52 -38.07 0.99 -6.73
C MET A 52 -39.29 1.91 -6.68
N ILE A 53 -40.23 1.70 -5.76
CA ILE A 53 -41.40 2.58 -5.55
C ILE A 53 -40.95 3.98 -5.09
N LEU A 54 -40.08 4.06 -4.08
CA LEU A 54 -39.49 5.34 -3.61
C LEU A 54 -38.60 5.99 -4.67
N PHE A 55 -38.00 5.19 -5.55
CA PHE A 55 -37.18 5.62 -6.66
C PHE A 55 -37.99 6.10 -7.87
N THR A 56 -39.24 5.64 -8.01
CA THR A 56 -40.15 6.10 -9.07
C THR A 56 -40.52 7.58 -8.84
N MET A 57 -40.43 8.06 -7.60
CA MET A 57 -40.55 9.49 -7.23
C MET A 57 -39.25 10.28 -7.45
N MET A 58 -38.46 9.88 -8.45
CA MET A 58 -37.12 10.42 -8.73
C MET A 58 -37.15 11.92 -9.01
N ILE A 59 -36.06 12.59 -8.62
CA ILE A 59 -35.65 13.92 -9.10
C ILE A 59 -35.22 13.86 -10.60
N SER A 60 -35.94 13.16 -11.48
CA SER A 60 -35.66 13.26 -12.91
C SER A 60 -36.23 14.57 -13.43
N GLY A 61 -35.35 15.51 -13.81
CA GLY A 61 -35.75 16.79 -14.38
C GLY A 61 -35.74 17.99 -13.43
N LYS A 62 -35.38 17.85 -12.15
CA LYS A 62 -35.17 19.03 -11.27
C LYS A 62 -33.77 19.63 -11.48
N GLU A 63 -33.63 20.88 -11.06
CA GLU A 63 -32.41 21.66 -11.17
C GLU A 63 -31.25 21.04 -10.38
N ARG A 64 -30.02 21.36 -10.82
CA ARG A 64 -28.79 20.98 -10.12
C ARG A 64 -28.83 21.53 -8.70
N GLY A 65 -28.45 20.71 -7.72
CA GLY A 65 -28.45 21.09 -6.31
C GLY A 65 -29.74 20.74 -5.57
N SER A 66 -30.79 20.32 -6.28
CA SER A 66 -32.02 19.82 -5.64
C SER A 66 -31.75 18.59 -4.77
N VAL A 67 -32.36 18.59 -3.58
CA VAL A 67 -32.28 17.52 -2.57
C VAL A 67 -33.71 17.07 -2.26
N GLN A 68 -33.90 15.77 -2.13
CA GLN A 68 -35.13 15.17 -1.66
C GLN A 68 -34.79 14.11 -0.62
N ASP A 69 -35.45 14.17 0.53
CA ASP A 69 -35.29 13.21 1.61
C ASP A 69 -36.64 12.53 1.81
N ASN A 70 -36.67 11.25 1.47
CA ASN A 70 -37.87 10.45 1.58
C ASN A 70 -37.72 9.57 2.80
N TRP A 71 -38.62 9.77 3.76
CA TRP A 71 -38.84 8.82 4.82
C TRP A 71 -39.50 7.57 4.23
N SER A 72 -38.85 6.43 4.36
CA SER A 72 -39.46 5.17 3.98
C SER A 72 -40.32 4.67 5.14
N GLU A 73 -41.65 4.79 5.04
CA GLU A 73 -42.54 4.09 5.98
C GLU A 73 -42.41 2.56 5.86
N LEU A 74 -41.98 2.08 4.68
CA LEU A 74 -41.80 0.65 4.36
C LEU A 74 -40.61 0.02 5.08
N VAL A 75 -39.58 0.81 5.40
CA VAL A 75 -38.40 0.38 6.14
C VAL A 75 -38.27 1.29 7.35
N LYS A 76 -38.94 0.91 8.44
CA LYS A 76 -38.80 1.59 9.73
C LYS A 76 -37.32 1.87 9.95
N ASP A 77 -37.01 3.11 10.33
CA ASP A 77 -35.69 3.49 10.78
C ASP A 77 -34.58 3.60 9.70
N VAL A 78 -34.94 3.69 8.42
CA VAL A 78 -33.98 3.95 7.34
C VAL A 78 -34.43 5.14 6.50
N ASN A 79 -33.55 6.11 6.31
CA ASN A 79 -33.80 7.28 5.47
C ASN A 79 -33.13 7.13 4.11
N VAL A 80 -33.76 7.70 3.09
CA VAL A 80 -33.22 7.74 1.73
C VAL A 80 -33.15 9.18 1.26
N LEU A 81 -31.93 9.67 1.05
CA LEU A 81 -31.68 10.99 0.49
C LEU A 81 -31.25 10.88 -0.97
N GLN A 82 -31.87 11.66 -1.83
CA GLN A 82 -31.51 11.83 -3.23
C GLN A 82 -31.01 13.25 -3.47
N TRP A 83 -29.90 13.37 -4.17
CA TRP A 83 -29.27 14.66 -4.48
C TRP A 83 -28.86 14.77 -5.94
N GLN A 84 -29.33 15.81 -6.63
CA GLN A 84 -28.99 16.09 -8.02
C GLN A 84 -27.63 16.79 -8.13
N CYS A 85 -26.56 16.00 -8.06
CA CYS A 85 -25.19 16.51 -8.09
C CYS A 85 -24.77 17.08 -9.47
N LYS A 86 -25.34 16.57 -10.58
CA LYS A 86 -25.15 17.09 -11.95
C LYS A 86 -26.47 16.99 -12.73
N LYS A 87 -26.59 17.69 -13.87
CA LYS A 87 -27.79 17.68 -14.74
C LYS A 87 -28.34 16.27 -15.04
N GLN A 88 -27.45 15.30 -15.26
CA GLN A 88 -27.81 13.91 -15.56
C GLN A 88 -27.34 12.91 -14.49
N LYS A 89 -27.01 13.38 -13.28
CA LYS A 89 -26.49 12.51 -12.22
C LYS A 89 -27.14 12.83 -10.88
N THR A 90 -27.95 11.88 -10.43
CA THR A 90 -28.49 11.82 -9.07
C THR A 90 -27.64 10.89 -8.23
N LEU A 91 -27.30 11.32 -7.01
CA LEU A 91 -26.67 10.50 -6.00
C LEU A 91 -27.75 10.09 -5.00
N THR A 92 -27.81 8.80 -4.66
CA THR A 92 -28.73 8.29 -3.64
C THR A 92 -27.94 7.81 -2.44
N MET A 93 -28.33 8.25 -1.25
CA MET A 93 -27.80 7.83 0.03
C MET A 93 -28.86 7.07 0.80
N ILE A 94 -28.49 5.93 1.39
CA ILE A 94 -29.22 5.37 2.53
C ILE A 94 -28.47 5.77 3.79
N TYR A 95 -29.22 6.21 4.80
CA TYR A 95 -28.64 6.46 6.12
C TYR A 95 -29.64 6.19 7.23
N THR A 96 -29.14 5.75 8.38
CA THR A 96 -29.92 5.70 9.62
C THR A 96 -29.77 7.01 10.38
N LYS A 97 -30.73 7.35 11.26
CA LYS A 97 -30.62 8.54 12.12
C LYS A 97 -29.26 8.55 12.86
N SER A 98 -28.55 9.66 12.74
CA SER A 98 -27.22 9.89 13.31
C SER A 98 -27.30 11.07 14.27
N LYS A 99 -26.64 10.99 15.43
CA LYS A 99 -26.50 12.14 16.34
C LYS A 99 -25.55 13.22 15.81
N PHE A 100 -24.72 12.87 14.82
CA PHE A 100 -23.70 13.76 14.26
C PHE A 100 -24.19 14.56 13.06
N VAL A 101 -25.32 14.18 12.47
CA VAL A 101 -25.94 14.90 11.34
C VAL A 101 -27.33 15.34 11.79
N LYS A 102 -27.45 16.64 12.09
CA LYS A 102 -28.72 17.21 12.58
C LYS A 102 -29.64 17.59 11.44
N GLN A 103 -29.09 18.02 10.30
CA GLN A 103 -29.85 18.47 9.14
C GLN A 103 -29.33 17.79 7.86
N PRO A 104 -29.69 16.52 7.61
CA PRO A 104 -29.16 15.71 6.49
C PRO A 104 -29.26 16.38 5.12
N CYS A 105 -30.33 17.15 4.92
CA CYS A 105 -30.65 17.85 3.67
C CYS A 105 -29.99 19.22 3.54
N GLN A 106 -29.47 19.79 4.62
CA GLN A 106 -28.91 21.13 4.60
C GLN A 106 -27.71 21.15 3.66
N MET A 107 -27.74 22.04 2.69
CA MET A 107 -26.64 22.25 1.78
C MET A 107 -25.50 22.92 2.54
N GLN A 108 -24.31 22.33 2.48
CA GLN A 108 -23.11 22.88 3.08
C GLN A 108 -22.09 23.21 2.00
N GLU A 109 -21.58 24.42 2.08
CA GLU A 109 -20.47 24.87 1.25
C GLU A 109 -19.17 24.14 1.64
N PHE A 110 -18.39 23.81 0.63
CA PHE A 110 -17.05 23.29 0.78
C PHE A 110 -16.19 23.66 -0.42
N VAL A 111 -14.89 23.77 -0.19
CA VAL A 111 -13.91 23.99 -1.26
C VAL A 111 -13.45 22.62 -1.76
N SER A 112 -13.61 22.37 -3.05
CA SER A 112 -13.08 21.15 -3.68
C SER A 112 -11.56 21.13 -3.68
N SER A 113 -10.95 19.97 -3.93
CA SER A 113 -9.49 19.84 -4.06
C SER A 113 -8.86 20.71 -5.15
N ARG A 114 -9.67 21.28 -6.05
CA ARG A 114 -9.24 22.22 -7.10
C ARG A 114 -9.43 23.69 -6.72
N GLY A 115 -9.73 23.99 -5.45
CA GLY A 115 -10.02 25.36 -5.01
C GLY A 115 -11.40 25.89 -5.43
N ILE A 116 -12.22 25.09 -6.09
CA ILE A 116 -13.54 25.53 -6.59
C ILE A 116 -14.57 25.37 -5.47
N PRO A 117 -15.31 26.44 -5.10
CA PRO A 117 -16.41 26.35 -4.13
C PRO A 117 -17.55 25.50 -4.69
N ARG A 118 -18.12 24.66 -3.83
CA ARG A 118 -19.22 23.73 -4.16
C ARG A 118 -20.12 23.57 -2.97
N GLU A 119 -21.33 23.09 -3.23
CA GLU A 119 -22.28 22.71 -2.19
C GLU A 119 -22.61 21.23 -2.28
N GLN A 120 -22.88 20.62 -1.14
CA GLN A 120 -23.43 19.26 -1.05
C GLN A 120 -24.23 19.10 0.26
N PRO A 121 -25.17 18.15 0.34
CA PRO A 121 -25.90 17.89 1.57
C PRO A 121 -24.98 17.50 2.74
N GLU A 122 -25.32 17.89 3.97
CA GLU A 122 -24.57 17.57 5.18
C GLU A 122 -24.27 16.07 5.29
N ILE A 123 -25.26 15.21 5.02
CA ILE A 123 -25.08 13.75 5.10
C ILE A 123 -24.05 13.23 4.09
N VAL A 124 -23.99 13.84 2.90
CA VAL A 124 -23.05 13.46 1.84
C VAL A 124 -21.64 13.90 2.22
N ARG A 125 -21.50 15.11 2.76
CA ARG A 125 -20.23 15.60 3.30
C ARG A 125 -19.73 14.70 4.43
N TYR A 126 -20.62 14.37 5.36
CA TYR A 126 -20.31 13.53 6.50
C TYR A 126 -19.85 12.13 6.07
N TYR A 127 -20.55 11.50 5.12
CA TYR A 127 -20.10 10.25 4.52
C TYR A 127 -18.73 10.40 3.84
N ASN A 128 -18.53 11.45 3.03
CA ASN A 128 -17.28 11.68 2.27
C ASN A 128 -16.04 11.85 3.15
N ASN A 129 -16.22 12.41 4.35
CA ASN A 129 -15.15 12.62 5.31
C ASN A 129 -14.75 11.34 6.03
N ASN A 130 -15.67 10.39 6.20
CA ASN A 130 -15.44 9.21 7.05
C ASN A 130 -15.23 7.90 6.27
N TYR A 131 -15.71 7.77 5.01
CA TYR A 131 -15.61 6.50 4.27
C TYR A 131 -14.18 6.10 3.87
N LYS A 132 -13.21 7.02 3.94
CA LYS A 132 -11.86 6.85 3.38
C LYS A 132 -10.88 6.09 4.26
N GLY A 133 -11.31 5.57 5.42
CA GLY A 133 -10.43 4.92 6.38
C GLY A 133 -9.63 3.75 5.78
N VAL A 134 -10.31 2.87 5.04
CA VAL A 134 -9.66 1.70 4.41
C VAL A 134 -8.70 2.13 3.30
N ASP A 135 -9.13 3.04 2.41
CA ASP A 135 -8.29 3.58 1.33
C ASP A 135 -7.03 4.27 1.88
N TYR A 136 -7.15 4.94 3.03
CA TYR A 136 -6.03 5.59 3.69
C TYR A 136 -5.02 4.57 4.23
N VAL A 137 -5.48 3.48 4.86
CA VAL A 137 -4.60 2.39 5.30
C VAL A 137 -3.89 1.76 4.10
N ASP A 138 -4.60 1.48 3.01
CA ASP A 138 -4.01 0.95 1.78
C ASP A 138 -2.98 1.91 1.15
N GLN A 139 -3.23 3.23 1.22
CA GLN A 139 -2.26 4.23 0.80
C GLN A 139 -1.00 4.22 1.67
N LEU A 140 -1.14 4.07 2.99
CA LEU A 140 -0.01 4.02 3.91
C LEU A 140 0.83 2.75 3.73
N THR A 141 0.20 1.57 3.59
CA THR A 141 0.93 0.31 3.36
C THR A 141 1.72 0.34 2.05
N LYS A 142 1.19 0.96 1.00
CA LYS A 142 1.90 1.16 -0.29
C LYS A 142 3.19 1.97 -0.16
N ASN A 143 3.25 2.89 0.81
CA ASN A 143 4.47 3.67 1.06
C ASN A 143 5.57 2.86 1.74
N ILE A 144 5.22 1.74 2.39
CA ILE A 144 6.17 0.83 3.02
C ILE A 144 6.70 -0.14 1.95
N LYS A 145 7.79 0.24 1.28
CA LYS A 145 8.35 -0.54 0.18
C LYS A 145 9.01 -1.84 0.68
N PHE A 146 8.64 -2.96 0.07
CA PHE A 146 9.38 -4.21 0.18
C PHE A 146 10.17 -4.45 -1.12
N PRO A 147 11.51 -4.49 -1.10
CA PRO A 147 12.33 -4.53 -2.31
C PRO A 147 12.32 -5.88 -3.05
N GLY A 148 11.81 -6.95 -2.43
CA GLY A 148 11.80 -8.29 -3.01
C GLY A 148 10.58 -8.58 -3.88
N ARG A 149 10.79 -9.21 -5.04
CA ARG A 149 9.70 -9.86 -5.78
C ARG A 149 9.41 -11.22 -5.14
N CYS A 150 8.15 -11.47 -4.81
CA CYS A 150 7.73 -12.77 -4.30
C CYS A 150 6.69 -13.42 -5.22
N THR A 151 6.88 -14.69 -5.54
CA THR A 151 5.94 -15.51 -6.33
C THR A 151 4.93 -16.25 -5.46
N ARG A 152 5.27 -16.57 -4.20
CA ARG A 152 4.39 -17.30 -3.27
C ARG A 152 3.37 -16.35 -2.63
N TRP A 153 2.08 -16.65 -2.78
CA TRP A 153 1.00 -15.83 -2.25
C TRP A 153 1.02 -15.75 -0.70
N THR A 154 1.44 -16.83 -0.03
CA THR A 154 1.56 -16.87 1.44
C THR A 154 2.55 -15.84 1.97
N THR A 155 3.71 -15.72 1.31
CA THR A 155 4.71 -14.71 1.65
C THR A 155 4.22 -13.30 1.36
N ARG A 156 3.42 -13.09 0.29
CA ARG A 156 2.79 -11.78 0.04
C ARG A 156 1.83 -11.38 1.17
N MET A 157 1.01 -12.32 1.65
CA MET A 157 0.12 -12.09 2.80
C MET A 157 0.92 -11.78 4.07
N PHE A 158 2.00 -12.52 4.33
CA PHE A 158 2.88 -12.25 5.47
C PHE A 158 3.47 -10.83 5.42
N ILE A 159 4.01 -10.41 4.27
CA ILE A 159 4.55 -9.06 4.07
C ILE A 159 3.46 -8.00 4.30
N TYR A 160 2.27 -8.22 3.76
CA TYR A 160 1.15 -7.31 3.96
C TYR A 160 0.76 -7.18 5.44
N PHE A 161 0.69 -8.29 6.19
CA PHE A 161 0.44 -8.23 7.63
C PHE A 161 1.51 -7.45 8.38
N MET A 162 2.79 -7.61 8.03
CA MET A 162 3.86 -6.81 8.60
C MET A 162 3.69 -5.31 8.31
N GLN A 163 3.31 -4.94 7.08
CA GLN A 163 3.00 -3.55 6.73
C GLN A 163 1.83 -3.00 7.56
N VAL A 164 0.76 -3.77 7.74
CA VAL A 164 -0.40 -3.36 8.57
C VAL A 164 0.01 -3.18 10.04
N ILE A 165 0.85 -4.06 10.59
CA ILE A 165 1.40 -3.92 11.94
C ILE A 165 2.16 -2.59 12.07
N LEU A 166 3.01 -2.26 11.10
CA LEU A 166 3.74 -1.00 11.08
C LEU A 166 2.82 0.22 11.00
N VAL A 167 1.77 0.17 10.17
CA VAL A 167 0.75 1.24 10.09
C VAL A 167 0.04 1.42 11.44
N ASN A 168 -0.37 0.34 12.08
CA ASN A 168 -1.03 0.41 13.39
C ASN A 168 -0.10 0.97 14.47
N GLY A 169 1.16 0.54 14.49
CA GLY A 169 2.18 1.08 15.40
C GLY A 169 2.42 2.58 15.16
N PHE A 170 2.48 3.00 13.90
CA PHE A 170 2.61 4.41 13.53
C PHE A 170 1.39 5.24 13.99
N SER A 171 0.18 4.73 13.81
CA SER A 171 -1.05 5.36 14.30
C SER A 171 -1.05 5.49 15.83
N LEU A 172 -0.61 4.44 16.53
CA LEU A 172 -0.51 4.46 17.99
C LEU A 172 0.55 5.45 18.47
N MET A 173 1.72 5.50 17.82
CA MET A 173 2.77 6.48 18.12
C MET A 173 2.23 7.91 17.98
N LYS A 174 1.53 8.24 16.88
CA LYS A 174 0.94 9.57 16.69
C LYS A 174 -0.15 9.91 17.70
N LEU A 175 -0.85 8.90 18.22
CA LEU A 175 -1.87 9.08 19.24
C LEU A 175 -1.25 9.37 20.62
N LEU A 176 -0.21 8.62 20.99
CA LEU A 176 0.47 8.74 22.29
C LEU A 176 1.46 9.89 22.36
N HIS A 177 2.03 10.28 21.21
CA HIS A 177 3.06 11.31 21.09
C HIS A 177 2.67 12.36 20.03
N PRO A 178 1.76 13.29 20.36
CA PRO A 178 1.29 14.32 19.42
C PRO A 178 2.41 15.20 18.85
N GLU A 179 3.54 15.32 19.55
CA GLU A 179 4.75 16.01 19.10
C GLU A 179 5.32 15.43 17.79
N TYR A 180 5.02 14.17 17.48
CA TYR A 180 5.46 13.47 16.27
C TYR A 180 4.41 13.43 15.15
N LYS A 181 3.39 14.30 15.20
CA LYS A 181 2.29 14.31 14.23
C LYS A 181 2.76 14.52 12.78
N GLU A 182 3.84 15.27 12.58
CA GLU A 182 4.40 15.57 11.24
C GLU A 182 5.31 14.46 10.69
N ILE A 183 5.73 13.50 11.52
CA ILE A 183 6.57 12.38 11.08
C ILE A 183 5.86 11.61 9.97
N LYS A 184 6.61 11.27 8.92
CA LYS A 184 6.13 10.43 7.82
C LYS A 184 6.26 8.96 8.21
N ILE A 185 5.41 8.13 7.63
CA ILE A 185 5.44 6.69 7.91
C ILE A 185 6.77 6.04 7.48
N THR A 186 7.42 6.57 6.45
CA THR A 186 8.75 6.12 5.99
C THR A 186 9.78 6.26 7.09
N ASP A 187 9.84 7.44 7.72
CA ASP A 187 10.82 7.79 8.72
C ASP A 187 10.60 6.97 10.00
N TYR A 188 9.32 6.74 10.35
CA TYR A 188 8.94 5.82 11.42
C TYR A 188 9.44 4.39 11.14
N VAL A 189 9.20 3.86 9.94
CA VAL A 189 9.66 2.50 9.59
C VAL A 189 11.18 2.39 9.60
N GLU A 190 11.90 3.40 9.09
CA GLU A 190 13.36 3.45 9.13
C GLU A 190 13.89 3.40 10.58
N SER A 191 13.27 4.16 11.49
CA SER A 191 13.63 4.14 12.91
C SER A 191 13.48 2.75 13.55
N ILE A 192 12.42 2.02 13.21
CA ILE A 192 12.19 0.65 13.70
C ILE A 192 13.23 -0.31 13.13
N ILE A 193 13.54 -0.19 11.83
CA ILE A 193 14.56 -1.00 11.18
C ILE A 193 15.92 -0.79 11.87
N ASP A 194 16.29 0.45 12.17
CA ASP A 194 17.56 0.75 12.82
C ASP A 194 17.62 0.22 14.25
N GLN A 195 16.52 0.31 15.01
CA GLN A 195 16.41 -0.35 16.32
C GLN A 195 16.57 -1.88 16.22
N MET A 196 15.96 -2.51 15.21
CA MET A 196 16.09 -3.96 14.99
C MET A 196 17.53 -4.36 14.63
N LYS A 197 18.22 -3.59 13.77
CA LYS A 197 19.63 -3.83 13.40
C LYS A 197 20.55 -3.79 14.63
N ILE A 198 20.35 -2.81 15.51
CA ILE A 198 21.14 -2.69 16.76
C ILE A 198 20.95 -3.94 17.64
N ASN A 199 19.75 -4.48 17.68
CA ASN A 199 19.48 -5.69 18.46
C ASN A 199 20.06 -6.93 17.81
N LEU A 200 19.99 -7.08 16.48
CA LEU A 200 20.59 -8.20 15.75
C LEU A 200 22.11 -8.24 15.93
N THR A 201 22.80 -7.11 15.81
CA THR A 201 24.26 -7.05 16.00
C THR A 201 24.67 -7.44 17.43
N LYS A 202 23.87 -7.09 18.46
CA LYS A 202 24.10 -7.55 19.85
C LYS A 202 23.99 -9.07 20.01
N TYR A 203 23.13 -9.75 19.25
CA TYR A 203 22.96 -11.19 19.31
C TYR A 203 23.93 -11.96 18.40
N GLU A 204 24.28 -11.42 17.24
CA GLU A 204 25.31 -11.98 16.36
C GLU A 204 26.69 -12.00 17.04
N ILE A 205 27.01 -11.00 17.87
CA ILE A 205 28.25 -11.00 18.68
C ILE A 205 28.24 -12.11 19.74
N LYS A 206 27.06 -12.56 20.21
CA LYS A 206 26.94 -13.65 21.21
C LYS A 206 26.85 -15.04 20.59
N ALA A 207 26.35 -15.14 19.36
CA ALA A 207 26.40 -16.37 18.60
C ALA A 207 27.83 -16.55 18.08
N THR A 208 28.70 -17.16 18.88
CA THR A 208 29.97 -17.71 18.38
C THR A 208 29.67 -18.45 17.08
N PRO A 209 30.42 -18.19 15.99
CA PRO A 209 30.20 -18.91 14.74
C PRO A 209 30.26 -20.39 15.07
N ARG A 210 29.15 -21.11 14.85
CA ARG A 210 29.17 -22.57 14.89
C ARG A 210 30.26 -22.97 13.90
N LYS A 211 31.40 -23.43 14.42
CA LYS A 211 32.33 -24.22 13.62
C LYS A 211 31.50 -25.37 13.08
N ILE A 212 31.18 -25.31 11.80
CA ILE A 212 30.71 -26.48 11.07
C ILE A 212 31.92 -27.41 11.09
N GLU A 213 31.95 -28.34 12.05
CA GLU A 213 32.96 -29.39 12.09
C GLU A 213 32.88 -30.14 10.75
N GLY A 214 33.90 -29.96 9.91
CA GLY A 214 33.96 -30.52 8.56
C GLY A 214 34.14 -29.50 7.43
N CYS A 215 33.97 -28.20 7.66
CA CYS A 215 34.34 -27.17 6.67
C CYS A 215 35.66 -26.51 7.10
N ASN A 216 36.79 -27.05 6.61
CA ASN A 216 38.11 -26.42 6.71
C ASN A 216 38.21 -25.16 5.81
N GLN A 217 37.24 -24.26 5.91
CA GLN A 217 37.42 -22.91 5.38
C GLN A 217 37.78 -22.00 6.54
N PRO A 218 38.95 -21.34 6.50
CA PRO A 218 39.34 -20.40 7.54
C PRO A 218 38.26 -19.33 7.64
N VAL A 219 37.79 -19.08 8.87
CA VAL A 219 36.87 -17.99 9.18
C VAL A 219 37.59 -16.69 8.83
N VAL A 220 37.26 -16.13 7.66
CA VAL A 220 37.80 -14.85 7.22
C VAL A 220 37.12 -13.77 8.07
N SER A 221 37.88 -13.19 8.99
CA SER A 221 37.52 -11.96 9.70
C SER A 221 37.00 -10.91 8.72
N PRO A 222 36.08 -10.00 9.11
CA PRO A 222 35.63 -8.92 8.24
C PRO A 222 36.84 -8.14 7.75
N ILE A 223 37.13 -8.23 6.46
CA ILE A 223 38.28 -7.56 5.84
C ILE A 223 38.03 -6.06 5.98
N LYS A 224 38.73 -5.41 6.93
CA LYS A 224 38.86 -3.94 7.01
C LYS A 224 39.77 -3.43 5.89
N GLY A 225 39.49 -3.85 4.66
CA GLY A 225 40.17 -3.41 3.46
C GLY A 225 39.23 -2.51 2.65
N PRO A 226 39.77 -1.63 1.79
CA PRO A 226 38.95 -0.90 0.84
C PRO A 226 38.08 -1.91 0.07
N VAL A 227 36.80 -1.60 -0.12
CA VAL A 227 35.90 -2.40 -0.96
C VAL A 227 36.55 -2.50 -2.33
N ILE A 228 37.15 -3.66 -2.61
CA ILE A 228 37.62 -3.97 -3.95
C ILE A 228 36.33 -4.20 -4.74
N GLU A 229 35.88 -3.19 -5.47
CA GLU A 229 34.91 -3.37 -6.54
C GLU A 229 35.52 -4.39 -7.50
N ALA A 230 35.14 -5.66 -7.33
CA ALA A 230 35.47 -6.66 -8.32
C ALA A 230 34.84 -6.18 -9.62
N TYR A 231 35.66 -5.69 -10.55
CA TYR A 231 35.21 -5.28 -11.88
C TYR A 231 34.38 -6.42 -12.43
N LYS A 232 33.06 -6.21 -12.50
CA LYS A 232 32.16 -7.22 -13.04
C LYS A 232 32.42 -7.25 -14.54
N HIS A 233 33.26 -8.19 -14.98
CA HIS A 233 33.41 -8.52 -16.39
C HIS A 233 32.06 -9.11 -16.84
N TYR A 234 31.21 -8.30 -17.46
CA TYR A 234 29.99 -8.76 -18.15
C TYR A 234 30.05 -8.39 -19.63
N HIS A 235 29.47 -9.23 -20.48
CA HIS A 235 29.43 -8.97 -21.91
C HIS A 235 28.35 -7.93 -22.20
N VAL A 236 28.72 -6.91 -22.96
CA VAL A 236 27.80 -5.89 -23.48
C VAL A 236 27.69 -6.09 -24.97
N TYR A 237 26.46 -6.17 -25.47
CA TYR A 237 26.23 -6.29 -26.91
C TYR A 237 26.32 -4.90 -27.56
N THR A 238 27.14 -4.78 -28.61
CA THR A 238 27.30 -3.55 -29.39
C THR A 238 26.83 -3.73 -30.82
N LYS A 239 26.43 -2.63 -31.48
CA LYS A 239 25.96 -2.66 -32.87
C LYS A 239 27.10 -2.87 -33.87
N VAL A 240 28.33 -2.55 -33.47
CA VAL A 240 29.53 -2.64 -34.29
C VAL A 240 30.16 -4.01 -34.06
N SER A 241 30.41 -4.77 -35.13
CA SER A 241 31.21 -5.99 -35.06
C SER A 241 32.68 -5.66 -35.30
N ALA A 242 33.56 -6.18 -34.46
CA ALA A 242 35.00 -6.13 -34.67
C ALA A 242 35.62 -7.51 -34.47
N GLN A 243 36.83 -7.71 -34.96
CA GLN A 243 37.53 -8.98 -34.83
C GLN A 243 37.76 -9.33 -33.35
N CYS A 244 37.49 -10.58 -32.99
CA CYS A 244 37.69 -11.10 -31.65
C CYS A 244 39.16 -10.99 -31.27
N VAL A 245 39.46 -10.33 -30.15
CA VAL A 245 40.83 -10.15 -29.65
C VAL A 245 41.46 -11.47 -29.22
N GLY A 246 40.65 -12.41 -28.69
CA GLY A 246 41.13 -13.70 -28.18
C GLY A 246 41.56 -14.66 -29.28
N CYS A 247 40.68 -14.99 -30.23
CA CYS A 247 40.99 -15.97 -31.28
C CYS A 247 41.49 -15.35 -32.58
N LYS A 248 41.22 -14.06 -32.84
CA LYS A 248 41.48 -13.37 -34.12
C LYS A 248 40.88 -14.05 -35.37
N GLN A 249 40.02 -15.05 -35.22
CA GLN A 249 39.46 -15.84 -36.33
C GLN A 249 38.01 -15.48 -36.67
N CYS A 250 37.29 -14.84 -35.74
CA CYS A 250 35.89 -14.46 -35.94
C CYS A 250 35.65 -13.00 -35.53
N ASN A 251 34.55 -12.44 -36.00
CA ASN A 251 34.07 -11.13 -35.54
C ASN A 251 33.09 -11.31 -34.38
N SER A 252 33.16 -10.44 -33.38
CA SER A 252 32.26 -10.42 -32.24
C SER A 252 31.58 -9.05 -32.08
N ARG A 253 30.31 -9.08 -31.69
CA ARG A 253 29.54 -7.93 -31.21
C ARG A 253 29.49 -7.86 -29.68
N TYR A 254 30.11 -8.79 -28.99
CA TYR A 254 30.19 -8.80 -27.53
C TYR A 254 31.47 -8.12 -27.08
N VAL A 255 31.31 -7.15 -26.18
CA VAL A 255 32.38 -6.32 -25.64
C VAL A 255 32.50 -6.52 -24.14
N CYS A 256 33.71 -6.69 -23.59
CA CYS A 256 33.87 -6.67 -22.13
C CYS A 256 33.57 -5.26 -21.59
N SER A 257 32.63 -5.16 -20.65
CA SER A 257 32.33 -3.93 -19.92
C SER A 257 33.56 -3.27 -19.28
N CYS A 258 34.55 -4.09 -18.93
CA CYS A 258 35.77 -3.71 -18.22
C CYS A 258 36.81 -2.97 -19.07
N LYS A 259 37.01 -3.40 -20.32
CA LYS A 259 38.20 -3.07 -21.14
C LYS A 259 37.85 -2.73 -22.58
N GLY A 260 36.58 -2.85 -22.98
CA GLY A 260 36.15 -2.53 -24.34
C GLY A 260 36.56 -3.56 -25.40
N TYR A 261 37.09 -4.72 -25.03
CA TYR A 261 37.54 -5.73 -25.99
C TYR A 261 36.39 -6.51 -26.60
N HIS A 262 36.41 -6.63 -27.93
CA HIS A 262 35.53 -7.53 -28.66
C HIS A 262 35.99 -8.98 -28.48
N LEU A 263 35.14 -9.82 -27.88
CA LEU A 263 35.45 -11.21 -27.58
C LEU A 263 34.30 -12.10 -28.02
N CYS A 264 34.57 -13.21 -28.71
CA CYS A 264 33.55 -14.21 -28.99
C CYS A 264 33.15 -14.95 -27.69
N PRO A 265 31.99 -15.62 -27.65
CA PRO A 265 31.50 -16.27 -26.43
C PRO A 265 32.49 -17.25 -25.80
N GLU A 266 33.24 -18.01 -26.60
CA GLU A 266 34.23 -18.97 -26.07
C GLU A 266 35.48 -18.26 -25.52
N CYS A 267 36.08 -17.32 -26.25
CA CYS A 267 37.21 -16.54 -25.73
C CYS A 267 36.85 -15.69 -24.52
N TYR A 268 35.57 -15.29 -24.40
CA TYR A 268 35.09 -14.54 -23.25
C TYR A 268 35.07 -15.38 -21.97
N LYS A 269 34.71 -16.67 -22.05
CA LYS A 269 34.78 -17.59 -20.91
C LYS A 269 36.22 -17.72 -20.42
N THR A 270 37.18 -17.87 -21.33
CA THR A 270 38.62 -17.96 -21.01
C THR A 270 39.14 -16.65 -20.40
N HIS A 271 38.71 -15.50 -20.95
CA HIS A 271 39.09 -14.19 -20.43
C HIS A 271 38.59 -13.95 -19.00
N ILE A 272 37.37 -14.41 -18.67
CA ILE A 272 36.84 -14.33 -17.31
C ILE A 272 37.63 -15.24 -16.37
N SER A 273 37.95 -16.47 -16.77
CA SER A 273 38.73 -17.38 -15.91
C SER A 273 40.12 -16.82 -15.63
N GLU A 274 40.82 -16.29 -16.64
CA GLU A 274 42.17 -15.71 -16.49
C GLU A 274 42.17 -14.45 -15.61
N GLN A 275 41.16 -13.57 -15.72
CA GLN A 275 41.06 -12.38 -14.88
C GLN A 275 40.70 -12.71 -13.42
N ASN A 276 39.93 -13.79 -13.20
CA ASN A 276 39.54 -14.24 -11.86
C ASN A 276 40.64 -15.04 -11.15
N ASP A 277 41.58 -15.65 -11.88
CA ASP A 277 42.70 -16.42 -11.32
C ASP A 277 43.84 -15.55 -10.74
N ILE A 278 43.80 -14.22 -10.94
CA ILE A 278 44.81 -13.28 -10.39
C ILE A 278 44.56 -12.98 -8.90
N ARG A 279 44.04 -13.94 -8.14
CA ARG A 279 44.03 -13.93 -6.66
C ARG A 279 45.07 -14.86 -6.04
N GLY A 280 46.12 -15.19 -6.78
CA GLY A 280 47.41 -15.60 -6.21
C GLY A 280 48.37 -14.42 -6.17
N TYR A 281 48.43 -13.71 -5.04
CA TYR A 281 49.46 -12.70 -4.78
C TYR A 281 50.85 -13.36 -4.83
N THR A 282 51.61 -13.10 -5.89
CA THR A 282 53.07 -12.94 -5.77
C THR A 282 53.40 -11.49 -6.05
N HIS A 283 53.57 -10.72 -4.98
CA HIS A 283 54.37 -9.51 -5.02
C HIS A 283 55.79 -9.90 -5.42
N ILE A 284 56.11 -9.80 -6.70
CA ILE A 284 57.50 -9.68 -7.14
C ILE A 284 57.79 -8.19 -7.20
N TYR A 285 58.43 -7.70 -6.14
CA TYR A 285 59.26 -6.51 -6.25
C TYR A 285 60.35 -6.76 -7.29
N LYS A 286 60.52 -5.84 -8.23
CA LYS A 286 61.79 -5.51 -8.92
C LYS A 286 61.55 -4.16 -9.61
N LYS A 287 62.10 -3.08 -9.05
CA LYS A 287 63.40 -2.46 -9.38
C LYS A 287 63.33 -1.71 -10.71
#